data_AF-A0A838RYG0-F1
#
_entry.id   AF-A0A838RYG0-F1
#
_cell.length_a   1.000
_cell.length_b   1.000
_cell.length_c   1.000
_cell.angle_alpha   90.00
_cell.angle_beta   90.00
_cell.angle_gamma   90.00
#
_symmetry.space_group_name_H-M   'P 1'
#
loop_
_entity.id
_entity.type
_entity.pdbx_description
1 polymer ?
#
loop_
_entity_poly.entity_id
_entity_poly.type
_entity_poly.pdbx_seq_one_letter_code
_entity_poly.pdbx_strand_id
1 'polypeptide(L)'
;MPGKLVLQHAENGIEFPASRELGSGEAPDPGLIELLEKVVYIQMRTAEVIPYPGRFTGSDIEDVEHLYEIVKTGRIALDSMTARFEKARLTANKHVFRAPGSLNIEFPEEVKRECLGTSFILGPSRIIGKDIVLTEASAARLEEEADNPTEGDSIELTLLPVEGGSLERVFPQWLDS
;
A
#
# COMPACT_ATOMS: atom_id res chain seq x y z
N MET A 1 15.52 -5.43 -43.43
CA MET A 1 15.58 -4.59 -42.22
C MET A 1 16.67 -5.16 -41.33
N PRO A 2 17.64 -4.38 -40.82
CA PRO A 2 18.60 -4.91 -39.86
C PRO A 2 17.91 -5.20 -38.52
N GLY A 3 18.11 -6.41 -37.99
CA GLY A 3 17.58 -6.82 -36.68
C GLY A 3 18.27 -6.07 -35.53
N LYS A 4 17.56 -5.87 -34.41
CA LYS A 4 18.13 -5.32 -33.17
C LYS A 4 18.60 -6.46 -32.28
N LEU A 5 19.83 -6.36 -31.77
CA LEU A 5 20.34 -7.24 -30.71
C LEU A 5 19.83 -6.71 -29.36
N VAL A 6 19.18 -7.59 -28.60
CA VAL A 6 18.75 -7.35 -27.23
C VAL A 6 19.43 -8.36 -26.31
N LEU A 7 19.86 -7.91 -25.14
CA LEU A 7 20.34 -8.76 -24.06
C LEU A 7 19.15 -9.06 -23.16
N GLN A 8 18.73 -10.31 -23.11
CA GLN A 8 17.67 -10.74 -22.22
C GLN A 8 18.30 -11.37 -20.97
N HIS A 9 17.95 -10.87 -19.79
CA HIS A 9 18.37 -11.49 -18.54
C HIS A 9 17.59 -12.79 -18.35
N ALA A 10 18.32 -13.91 -18.28
CA ALA A 10 17.74 -15.25 -18.44
C ALA A 10 16.72 -15.63 -17.35
N GLU A 11 16.81 -15.05 -16.16
CA GLU A 11 15.98 -15.43 -15.02
C GLU A 11 14.71 -14.56 -14.86
N ASN A 12 14.74 -13.29 -15.27
CA ASN A 12 13.66 -12.32 -15.03
C ASN A 12 13.09 -11.72 -16.32
N GLY A 13 13.65 -12.09 -17.48
CA GLY A 13 13.15 -11.70 -18.79
C GLY A 13 13.39 -10.24 -19.18
N ILE A 14 14.12 -9.46 -18.37
CA ILE A 14 14.37 -8.04 -18.67
C ILE A 14 15.23 -7.93 -19.94
N GLU A 15 14.75 -7.18 -20.92
CA GLU A 15 15.46 -6.91 -22.17
C GLU A 15 16.19 -5.57 -22.13
N PHE A 16 17.50 -5.61 -22.33
CA PHE A 16 18.36 -4.44 -22.47
C PHE A 16 18.78 -4.29 -23.94
N PRO A 17 18.79 -3.07 -24.50
CA PRO A 17 19.40 -2.85 -25.79
C PRO A 17 20.89 -3.20 -25.71
N ALA A 18 21.37 -4.05 -26.64
CA ALA A 18 22.80 -4.37 -26.73
C ALA A 18 23.57 -3.13 -27.20
N SER A 19 23.98 -2.29 -26.26
CA SER A 19 24.85 -1.15 -26.52
C SER A 19 26.29 -1.64 -26.78
N ARG A 20 26.96 -0.98 -27.73
CA ARG A 20 28.36 -1.24 -28.12
C ARG A 20 29.37 -0.67 -27.12
N GLU A 21 28.91 0.04 -26.09
CA GLU A 21 29.76 0.68 -25.08
C GLU A 21 30.13 -0.33 -24.00
N LEU A 22 31.14 -1.14 -24.33
CA LEU A 22 31.85 -1.97 -23.38
C LEU A 22 32.63 -1.09 -22.39
N GLY A 23 32.10 -0.98 -21.17
CA GLY A 23 32.92 -1.05 -19.95
C GLY A 23 33.68 0.19 -19.48
N SER A 24 33.35 1.40 -19.96
CA SER A 24 33.92 2.66 -19.42
C SER A 24 32.87 3.67 -18.93
N GLY A 25 31.61 3.24 -18.77
CA GLY A 25 30.57 4.08 -18.17
C GLY A 25 30.81 4.22 -16.66
N GLU A 26 30.44 5.38 -16.10
CA GLU A 26 30.28 5.49 -14.65
C GLU A 26 29.40 4.35 -14.15
N ALA A 27 29.77 3.75 -13.01
CA ALA A 27 28.95 2.73 -12.38
C ALA A 27 27.53 3.30 -12.21
N PRO A 28 26.47 2.51 -12.49
CA PRO A 28 25.11 3.00 -12.33
C PRO A 28 24.92 3.52 -10.90
N ASP A 29 24.19 4.63 -10.80
CA ASP A 29 23.88 5.26 -9.53
C ASP A 29 23.37 4.21 -8.52
N PRO A 30 23.92 4.13 -7.29
CA PRO A 30 23.52 3.12 -6.31
C PRO A 30 22.02 3.12 -6.00
N GLY A 31 21.36 4.27 -6.04
CA GLY A 31 19.90 4.37 -5.84
C GLY A 31 19.12 3.75 -7.00
N LEU A 32 19.61 3.87 -8.23
CA LEU A 32 19.03 3.18 -9.38
C LEU A 32 19.18 1.66 -9.26
N ILE A 33 20.34 1.17 -8.77
CA ILE A 33 20.55 -0.26 -8.54
C ILE A 33 19.54 -0.78 -7.50
N GLU A 34 19.42 -0.10 -6.36
CA GLU A 34 18.47 -0.48 -5.29
C GLU A 34 17.02 -0.50 -5.80
N LEU A 35 16.64 0.50 -6.60
CA LEU A 35 15.31 0.55 -7.21
C LEU A 35 15.06 -0.63 -8.15
N LEU A 36 16.05 -0.99 -8.99
CA LEU A 36 15.94 -2.13 -9.89
C LEU A 36 15.86 -3.45 -9.12
N GLU A 37 16.61 -3.60 -8.02
CA GLU A 37 16.50 -4.76 -7.14
C GLU A 37 15.09 -4.90 -6.54
N LYS A 38 14.46 -3.78 -6.13
CA LYS A 38 13.07 -3.75 -5.67
C LYS A 38 12.10 -4.18 -6.78
N VAL A 39 12.27 -3.68 -8.01
CA VAL A 39 11.46 -4.07 -9.18
C VAL A 39 11.60 -5.56 -9.46
N VAL A 40 12.81 -6.09 -9.50
CA VAL A 40 13.07 -7.52 -9.72
C VAL A 40 12.42 -8.36 -8.62
N TYR A 41 12.51 -7.94 -7.36
CA TYR A 41 11.86 -8.63 -6.25
C TYR A 41 10.34 -8.69 -6.43
N ILE A 42 9.70 -7.58 -6.81
CA ILE A 42 8.26 -7.53 -7.11
C ILE A 42 7.93 -8.53 -8.23
N GLN A 43 8.65 -8.49 -9.35
CA GLN A 43 8.41 -9.40 -10.48
C GLN A 43 8.55 -10.87 -10.09
N MET A 44 9.60 -11.24 -9.34
CA MET A 44 9.81 -12.62 -8.89
C MET A 44 8.70 -13.11 -7.97
N ARG A 45 8.19 -12.25 -7.09
CA ARG A 45 7.16 -12.62 -6.10
C ARG A 45 5.75 -12.63 -6.67
N THR A 46 5.48 -11.75 -7.63
CA THR A 46 4.16 -11.61 -8.27
C THR A 46 4.01 -12.44 -9.53
N ALA A 47 5.13 -12.90 -10.11
CA ALA A 47 5.21 -13.52 -11.43
C ALA A 47 4.71 -12.63 -12.59
N GLU A 48 4.58 -11.32 -12.35
CA GLU A 48 4.19 -10.33 -13.34
C GLU A 48 5.42 -9.63 -13.94
N VAL A 49 5.35 -9.26 -15.23
CA VAL A 49 6.45 -8.57 -15.91
C VAL A 49 6.23 -7.05 -15.82
N ILE A 50 7.21 -6.34 -15.28
CA ILE A 50 7.22 -4.87 -15.26
C ILE A 50 8.03 -4.36 -16.45
N PRO A 51 7.42 -3.64 -17.40
CA PRO A 51 8.16 -3.04 -18.50
C PRO A 51 9.02 -1.87 -18.00
N TYR A 52 10.29 -1.83 -18.40
CA TYR A 52 11.17 -0.72 -18.05
C TYR A 52 10.72 0.57 -18.77
N PRO A 53 10.40 1.66 -18.04
CA PRO A 53 9.86 2.88 -18.63
C PRO A 53 10.91 3.73 -19.38
N GLY A 54 12.18 3.33 -19.42
CA GLY A 54 13.27 4.11 -20.00
C GLY A 54 13.79 5.22 -19.08
N ARG A 55 12.92 5.82 -18.25
CA ARG A 55 13.24 6.79 -17.19
C ARG A 55 12.24 6.65 -16.05
N PHE A 56 12.72 6.80 -14.81
CA PHE A 56 11.87 6.87 -13.62
C PHE A 56 11.55 8.32 -13.28
N THR A 57 10.29 8.58 -12.96
CA THR A 57 9.84 9.79 -12.29
C THR A 57 9.85 9.59 -10.78
N GLY A 58 9.71 10.68 -10.00
CA GLY A 58 9.59 10.57 -8.55
C GLY A 58 8.39 9.72 -8.10
N SER A 59 7.24 9.87 -8.77
CA SER A 59 6.06 9.05 -8.50
C SER A 59 6.29 7.57 -8.80
N ASP A 60 7.05 7.24 -9.85
CA ASP A 60 7.37 5.84 -10.15
C ASP A 60 8.21 5.21 -9.03
N ILE A 61 9.16 5.97 -8.47
CA ILE A 61 9.99 5.51 -7.35
C ILE A 61 9.09 5.23 -6.14
N GLU A 62 8.23 6.18 -5.77
CA GLU A 62 7.30 6.02 -4.64
C GLU A 62 6.37 4.81 -4.81
N ASP A 63 5.86 4.58 -6.02
CA ASP A 63 4.99 3.43 -6.30
C ASP A 63 5.73 2.10 -6.25
N VAL A 64 6.97 2.05 -6.76
CA VAL A 64 7.83 0.86 -6.65
C VAL A 64 8.15 0.59 -5.18
N GLU A 65 8.52 1.60 -4.40
CA GLU A 65 8.86 1.42 -2.99
C GLU A 65 7.66 0.93 -2.18
N HIS A 66 6.50 1.52 -2.40
CA HIS A 66 5.28 1.07 -1.74
C HIS A 66 4.89 -0.35 -2.14
N LEU A 67 4.93 -0.69 -3.44
CA LEU A 67 4.59 -2.04 -3.89
C LEU A 67 5.59 -3.07 -3.37
N TYR A 68 6.88 -2.72 -3.37
CA TYR A 68 7.94 -3.56 -2.80
C TYR A 68 7.69 -3.86 -1.33
N GLU A 69 7.39 -2.84 -0.52
CA GLU A 69 7.10 -3.02 0.90
C GLU A 69 5.91 -3.96 1.12
N ILE A 70 4.81 -3.78 0.38
CA ILE A 70 3.63 -4.66 0.44
C ILE A 70 4.00 -6.10 0.11
N VAL A 71 4.68 -6.33 -1.01
CA VAL A 71 4.99 -7.67 -1.50
C VAL A 71 6.05 -8.36 -0.62
N LYS A 72 6.90 -7.57 0.05
CA LYS A 72 7.94 -8.05 0.95
C LYS A 72 7.42 -8.41 2.34
N THR A 73 6.62 -7.53 2.95
CA THR A 73 6.22 -7.66 4.36
C THR A 73 4.76 -8.02 4.54
N GLY A 74 3.95 -7.85 3.49
CA GLY A 74 2.49 -7.94 3.56
C GLY A 74 1.85 -6.85 4.41
N ARG A 75 2.58 -5.77 4.73
CA ARG A 75 2.15 -4.73 5.67
C ARG A 75 2.44 -3.33 5.13
N ILE A 76 1.56 -2.40 5.43
CA ILE A 76 1.76 -0.97 5.24
C ILE A 76 1.32 -0.26 6.51
N ALA A 77 2.19 0.56 7.08
CA ALA A 77 1.82 1.46 8.16
C ALA A 77 0.87 2.55 7.66
N LEU A 78 -0.15 2.88 8.44
CA LEU A 78 -1.11 3.95 8.15
C LEU A 78 -1.04 4.98 9.26
N ASP A 79 -0.95 6.26 8.89
CA ASP A 79 -1.05 7.36 9.87
C ASP A 79 -2.49 7.55 10.36
N SER A 80 -3.47 7.23 9.51
CA SER A 80 -4.89 7.30 9.84
C SER A 80 -5.73 6.42 8.91
N MET A 81 -6.96 6.15 9.32
CA MET A 81 -7.98 5.49 8.51
C MET A 81 -9.30 6.23 8.65
N THR A 82 -9.91 6.57 7.53
CA THR A 82 -11.29 7.07 7.49
C THR A 82 -12.22 5.99 6.96
N ALA A 83 -13.30 5.71 7.68
CA ALA A 83 -14.29 4.73 7.28
C ALA A 83 -15.70 5.16 7.63
N ARG A 84 -16.67 4.60 6.90
CA ARG A 84 -18.09 4.78 7.15
C ARG A 84 -18.61 3.65 8.00
N PHE A 85 -19.33 4.02 9.04
CA PHE A 85 -19.87 3.12 10.03
C PHE A 85 -21.37 3.33 10.16
N GLU A 86 -22.10 2.25 10.44
CA GLU A 86 -23.54 2.30 10.71
C GLU A 86 -23.81 3.05 12.04
N LYS A 87 -24.64 4.10 11.98
CA LYS A 87 -24.91 4.98 13.13
C LYS A 87 -25.49 4.21 14.32
N ALA A 88 -26.44 3.30 14.06
CA ALA A 88 -27.16 2.56 15.10
C ALA A 88 -26.23 1.76 16.02
N ARG A 89 -25.12 1.23 15.50
CA ARG A 89 -24.13 0.48 16.28
C ARG A 89 -23.19 1.38 17.06
N LEU A 90 -22.87 2.56 16.53
CA LEU A 90 -21.92 3.50 17.12
C LEU A 90 -22.52 4.30 18.27
N THR A 91 -23.73 4.83 18.10
CA THR A 91 -24.39 5.64 19.15
C THR A 91 -24.65 4.81 20.40
N ALA A 92 -25.02 3.53 20.24
CA ALA A 92 -25.19 2.59 21.35
C ALA A 92 -23.89 2.32 22.14
N ASN A 93 -22.73 2.46 21.50
CA ASN A 93 -21.42 2.14 22.08
C ASN A 93 -20.48 3.35 22.16
N LYS A 94 -21.01 4.58 22.16
CA LYS A 94 -20.18 5.81 22.05
C LYS A 94 -19.08 5.93 23.11
N HIS A 95 -19.32 5.39 24.30
CA HIS A 95 -18.35 5.35 25.40
C HIS A 95 -17.11 4.49 25.10
N VAL A 96 -17.22 3.49 24.23
CA VAL A 96 -16.11 2.61 23.82
C VAL A 96 -15.08 3.38 22.97
N PHE A 97 -15.52 4.39 22.22
CA PHE A 97 -14.65 5.18 21.34
C PHE A 97 -13.88 6.30 22.07
N ARG A 98 -14.09 6.45 23.38
CA ARG A 98 -13.37 7.45 24.21
C ARG A 98 -12.03 6.93 24.75
N ALA A 99 -11.76 5.63 24.64
CA ALA A 99 -10.53 5.02 25.09
C ALA A 99 -9.76 4.42 23.89
N PRO A 100 -8.43 4.36 23.94
CA PRO A 100 -7.64 3.62 22.96
C PRO A 100 -8.10 2.17 22.89
N GLY A 101 -8.35 1.70 21.67
CA GLY A 101 -8.87 0.36 21.41
C GLY A 101 -8.09 -0.38 20.34
N SER A 102 -8.42 -1.66 20.15
CA SER A 102 -7.92 -2.44 19.02
C SER A 102 -8.90 -2.42 17.86
N LEU A 103 -8.36 -2.52 16.64
CA LEU A 103 -9.13 -2.60 15.41
C LEU A 103 -8.75 -3.85 14.64
N ASN A 104 -9.76 -4.48 14.05
CA ASN A 104 -9.58 -5.50 13.03
C ASN A 104 -10.77 -5.43 12.07
N ILE A 105 -10.57 -4.85 10.90
CA ILE A 105 -11.57 -4.74 9.84
C ILE A 105 -11.07 -5.49 8.62
N GLU A 106 -11.88 -6.40 8.10
CA GLU A 106 -11.56 -7.17 6.91
C GLU A 106 -12.23 -6.56 5.67
N PHE A 107 -11.49 -6.51 4.57
CA PHE A 107 -11.92 -6.07 3.25
C PHE A 107 -11.75 -7.25 2.29
N PRO A 108 -12.84 -8.00 2.01
CA PRO A 108 -12.78 -9.20 1.18
C PRO A 108 -12.52 -8.89 -0.30
N GLU A 109 -12.73 -7.66 -0.74
CA GLU A 109 -12.47 -7.25 -2.12
C GLU A 109 -10.97 -7.24 -2.44
N GLU A 110 -10.63 -7.69 -3.65
CA GLU A 110 -9.26 -7.65 -4.13
C GLU A 110 -8.79 -6.21 -4.33
N VAL A 111 -7.68 -5.89 -3.69
CA VAL A 111 -7.00 -4.63 -3.87
C VAL A 111 -6.10 -4.72 -5.09
N LYS A 112 -6.25 -3.76 -6.00
CA LYS A 112 -5.37 -3.62 -7.16
C LYS A 112 -4.51 -2.40 -7.00
N ARG A 113 -3.24 -2.49 -7.40
CA ARG A 113 -2.33 -1.36 -7.44
C ARG A 113 -1.63 -1.29 -8.78
N GLU A 114 -1.53 -0.09 -9.33
CA GLU A 114 -0.76 0.14 -10.54
C GLU A 114 0.68 0.51 -10.15
N CYS A 115 1.65 -0.06 -10.85
CA CYS A 115 3.05 0.31 -10.76
C CYS A 115 3.64 0.20 -12.17
N LEU A 116 4.21 1.30 -12.67
CA LEU A 116 4.87 1.35 -13.98
C LEU A 116 3.96 0.85 -15.13
N GLY A 117 2.68 1.25 -15.10
CA GLY A 117 1.69 0.86 -16.11
C GLY A 117 1.23 -0.60 -16.05
N THR A 118 1.66 -1.35 -15.02
CA THR A 118 1.25 -2.73 -14.78
C THR A 118 0.36 -2.81 -13.54
N SER A 119 -0.75 -3.54 -13.64
CA SER A 119 -1.72 -3.69 -12.53
C SER A 119 -1.45 -4.98 -11.77
N PHE A 120 -1.24 -4.86 -10.45
CA PHE A 120 -0.95 -5.95 -9.53
C PHE A 120 -2.15 -6.24 -8.66
N ILE A 121 -2.52 -7.52 -8.55
CA ILE A 121 -3.55 -7.98 -7.63
C ILE A 121 -2.88 -8.30 -6.28
N LEU A 122 -3.14 -7.48 -5.28
CA LEU A 122 -2.61 -7.64 -3.92
C LEU A 122 -3.51 -8.51 -3.03
N GLY A 123 -4.68 -8.91 -3.54
CA GLY A 123 -5.65 -9.73 -2.86
C GLY A 123 -6.48 -8.97 -1.81
N PRO A 124 -7.25 -9.70 -0.98
CA PRO A 124 -8.00 -9.11 0.10
C PRO A 124 -7.07 -8.50 1.14
N SER A 125 -7.57 -7.53 1.89
CA SER A 125 -6.78 -6.84 2.91
C SER A 125 -7.54 -6.76 4.22
N ARG A 126 -6.82 -6.51 5.31
CA ARG A 126 -7.40 -6.19 6.61
C ARG A 126 -6.70 -4.97 7.19
N ILE A 127 -7.43 -4.13 7.90
CA ILE A 127 -6.83 -3.06 8.69
C ILE A 127 -6.83 -3.51 10.13
N ILE A 128 -5.64 -3.61 10.70
CA ILE A 128 -5.44 -3.93 12.12
C ILE A 128 -4.87 -2.71 12.82
N GLY A 129 -5.27 -2.50 14.06
CA GLY A 129 -4.76 -1.41 14.87
C GLY A 129 -4.68 -1.78 16.33
N LYS A 130 -3.70 -1.22 17.03
CA LYS A 130 -3.53 -1.31 18.46
C LYS A 130 -3.45 0.10 19.03
N ASP A 131 -4.18 0.33 20.12
CA ASP A 131 -4.24 1.62 20.81
C ASP A 131 -4.63 2.76 19.86
N ILE A 132 -5.74 2.58 19.13
CA ILE A 132 -6.28 3.58 18.21
C ILE A 132 -7.43 4.36 18.83
N VAL A 133 -7.57 5.62 18.43
CA VAL A 133 -8.63 6.54 18.88
C VAL A 133 -9.26 7.27 17.71
N LEU A 134 -10.44 7.84 17.92
CA LEU A 134 -11.02 8.80 16.98
C LEU A 134 -10.25 10.12 17.00
N THR A 135 -10.16 10.80 15.84
CA THR A 135 -9.75 12.21 15.83
C THR A 135 -10.72 13.04 16.68
N GLU A 136 -10.26 14.16 17.25
CA GLU A 136 -11.14 15.07 18.01
C GLU A 136 -12.38 15.49 17.21
N ALA A 137 -12.21 15.77 15.90
CA ALA A 137 -13.30 16.10 15.00
C ALA A 137 -14.30 14.94 14.84
N SER A 138 -13.81 13.69 14.71
CA SER A 138 -14.68 12.51 14.57
C SER A 138 -15.39 12.17 15.88
N ALA A 139 -14.72 12.35 17.02
CA ALA A 139 -15.31 12.19 18.34
C ALA A 139 -16.43 13.21 18.59
N ALA A 140 -16.19 14.48 18.28
CA ALA A 140 -17.21 15.53 18.39
C ALA A 140 -18.41 15.24 17.48
N ARG A 141 -18.16 14.82 16.24
CA ARG A 141 -19.21 14.44 15.29
C ARG A 141 -20.04 13.24 15.79
N LEU A 142 -19.40 12.24 16.39
CA LEU A 142 -20.09 11.09 16.95
C LEU A 142 -20.98 11.47 18.15
N GLU A 143 -20.52 12.39 19.01
CA GLU A 143 -21.34 12.90 20.13
C GLU A 143 -22.52 13.73 19.62
N GLU A 144 -22.30 14.62 18.65
CA GLU A 144 -23.37 15.40 18.04
C GLU A 144 -24.44 14.50 17.40
N GLU A 145 -24.02 13.46 16.67
CA GLU A 145 -24.93 12.51 16.02
C GLU A 145 -25.68 11.62 17.04
N ALA A 146 -25.07 11.34 18.19
CA ALA A 146 -25.73 10.61 19.26
C ALA A 146 -26.81 11.44 19.97
N ASP A 147 -26.59 12.75 20.09
CA ASP A 147 -27.49 13.67 20.76
C ASP A 147 -28.57 14.21 19.81
N ASN A 148 -28.25 14.42 18.53
CA ASN A 148 -29.14 14.90 17.47
C ASN A 148 -28.98 14.06 16.19
N PRO A 149 -29.68 12.91 16.08
CA PRO A 149 -29.59 12.05 14.91
C PRO A 149 -30.02 12.77 13.62
N THR A 150 -29.15 12.81 12.63
CA THR A 150 -29.40 13.35 11.29
C THR A 150 -29.94 12.28 10.34
N GLU A 151 -30.58 12.70 9.24
CA GLU A 151 -31.03 11.77 8.19
C GLU A 151 -29.83 11.01 7.57
N GLY A 152 -29.96 9.69 7.47
CA GLY A 152 -28.95 8.79 6.92
C GLY A 152 -28.42 7.78 7.95
N ASP A 153 -28.09 6.58 7.49
CA ASP A 153 -27.81 5.44 8.38
C ASP A 153 -26.32 5.25 8.69
N SER A 154 -25.45 6.10 8.11
CA SER A 154 -24.00 6.00 8.26
C SER A 154 -23.33 7.30 8.67
N ILE A 155 -22.25 7.20 9.42
CA ILE A 155 -21.36 8.31 9.78
C ILE A 155 -19.93 7.98 9.37
N GLU A 156 -19.23 8.98 8.85
CA GLU A 156 -17.81 8.85 8.48
C GLU A 156 -16.94 9.34 9.63
N LEU A 157 -16.03 8.47 10.07
CA LEU A 157 -15.15 8.69 11.21
C LEU A 157 -13.70 8.39 10.82
N THR A 158 -12.79 9.19 11.35
CA THR A 158 -11.34 9.02 11.18
C THR A 158 -10.72 8.52 12.48
N LEU A 159 -9.91 7.47 12.35
CA LEU A 159 -9.16 6.80 13.41
C LEU A 159 -7.66 7.07 13.24
N LEU A 160 -6.94 7.22 14.35
CA LEU A 160 -5.48 7.41 14.37
C LEU A 160 -4.85 6.60 15.52
N PRO A 161 -3.61 6.10 15.37
CA PRO A 161 -2.86 5.49 16.46
C PRO A 161 -2.39 6.55 17.47
N VAL A 162 -2.51 6.27 18.77
CA VAL A 162 -1.89 7.13 19.80
C VAL A 162 -0.38 6.91 19.85
N GLU A 163 0.35 7.70 20.65
CA GLU A 163 1.79 7.50 20.86
C GLU A 163 2.09 6.06 21.35
N GLY A 164 2.90 5.32 20.61
CA GLY A 164 3.21 3.91 20.85
C GLY A 164 2.17 2.90 20.34
N GLY A 165 1.06 3.37 19.79
CA GLY A 165 0.07 2.57 19.06
C GLY A 165 0.50 2.29 17.62
N SER A 166 -0.31 1.49 16.92
CA SER A 166 -0.08 1.18 15.51
C SER A 166 -1.39 1.05 14.75
N LEU A 167 -1.32 1.36 13.45
CA LEU A 167 -2.38 1.12 12.50
C LEU A 167 -1.73 0.64 11.21
N GLU A 168 -2.15 -0.52 10.73
CA GLU A 168 -1.53 -1.18 9.59
C GLU A 168 -2.60 -1.73 8.65
N ARG A 169 -2.37 -1.57 7.34
CA ARG A 169 -3.02 -2.39 6.34
C ARG A 169 -2.20 -3.63 6.11
N VAL A 170 -2.84 -4.78 6.21
CA VAL A 170 -2.23 -6.10 6.08
C VAL A 170 -2.83 -6.82 4.89
N PHE A 171 -1.96 -7.42 4.08
CA PHE A 171 -2.28 -8.23 2.91
C PHE A 171 -1.88 -9.68 3.20
N PRO A 172 -2.83 -10.53 3.67
CA PRO A 172 -2.50 -11.84 4.20
C PRO A 172 -1.75 -12.76 3.24
N GLN A 173 -1.99 -12.62 1.93
CA GLN A 173 -1.32 -13.45 0.92
C GLN A 173 0.20 -13.23 0.84
N TRP A 174 0.69 -12.11 1.37
CA TRP A 174 2.11 -11.74 1.37
C TRP A 174 2.76 -11.85 2.76
N LEU A 175 2.01 -12.27 3.79
CA LEU A 175 2.56 -12.56 5.11
C LEU A 175 3.32 -13.90 5.05
N ASP A 176 4.65 -13.83 5.15
CA ASP A 176 5.58 -14.97 5.20
C ASP A 176 5.29 -16.08 4.16
N SER A 177 5.81 -15.88 2.95
CA SER A 177 6.08 -16.94 1.97
C SER A 177 7.55 -17.03 1.64
#